data_AF-A0A963S4P0-F1
#
_entry.id   AF-A0A963S4P0-F1
#
_cell.length_a   1.000
_cell.length_b   1.000
_cell.length_c   1.000
_cell.angle_alpha   90.00
_cell.angle_beta   90.00
_cell.angle_gamma   90.00
#
_symmetry.space_group_name_H-M   'P 1'
#
loop_
_entity.id
_entity.type
_entity.pdbx_description
1 polymer ?
#
loop_
_entity_poly.entity_id
_entity_poly.type
_entity_poly.pdbx_seq_one_letter_code
_entity_poly.pdbx_strand_id
1 'polypeptide(L)'
;FDLPNLPVQGGHDIRVFDNDVVDNDTANFAPEGNIVGIVPKGMGIMVMANRNVHVFGNRLSGNGTTHVLIAAYPNDYDDDKYMFVPRGVYVHDNEYGEGGFAPDGEVGKIVTDVIGEPVPDIVWDGVTRIPEYFSWVSAENRIYISEPDGTSFANLKMISQMLLPWGWWPSTDIAAHAGSLPEPAPVKLPQDGGA
;
A
#
# COMPACT_ATOMS: atom_id res chain seq x y z
N PHE A 1 2.75 2.58 8.42
CA PHE A 1 1.38 2.88 8.88
C PHE A 1 1.42 4.20 9.65
N ASP A 2 0.50 5.12 9.37
CA ASP A 2 0.19 6.25 10.24
C ASP A 2 -1.10 5.89 10.97
N LEU A 3 -1.35 6.49 12.14
CA LEU A 3 -2.50 6.16 12.98
C LEU A 3 -3.21 7.44 13.45
N PRO A 4 -4.55 7.39 13.61
CA PRO A 4 -5.27 8.50 14.21
C PRO A 4 -4.88 8.67 15.69
N ASN A 5 -5.13 9.86 16.25
CA ASN A 5 -4.99 10.14 17.69
C ASN A 5 -3.57 10.00 18.27
N LEU A 6 -2.53 10.08 17.44
CA LEU A 6 -1.15 10.11 17.92
C LEU A 6 -0.72 11.53 18.36
N PRO A 7 0.19 11.66 19.34
CA PRO A 7 0.80 12.96 19.69
C PRO A 7 1.58 13.59 18.53
N VAL A 8 2.16 12.75 17.66
CA VAL A 8 2.82 13.13 16.42
C VAL A 8 2.13 12.37 15.29
N GLN A 9 1.49 13.10 14.39
CA GLN A 9 0.76 12.58 13.24
C GLN A 9 1.39 13.07 11.93
N GLY A 10 0.93 12.51 10.82
CA GLY A 10 1.35 12.91 9.49
C GLY A 10 2.65 12.21 9.12
N GLY A 11 2.67 10.88 9.21
CA GLY A 11 3.77 10.08 8.67
C GLY A 11 4.00 10.44 7.20
N HIS A 12 5.16 11.01 6.90
CA HIS A 12 5.48 11.48 5.55
C HIS A 12 6.96 11.34 5.20
N ASP A 13 7.27 11.43 3.90
CA ASP A 13 8.63 11.42 3.34
C ASP A 13 9.42 10.15 3.66
N ILE A 14 8.85 9.01 3.26
CA ILE A 14 9.35 7.68 3.58
C ILE A 14 9.96 7.04 2.33
N ARG A 15 11.12 6.42 2.49
CA ARG A 15 11.75 5.59 1.46
C ARG A 15 11.98 4.19 2.00
N VAL A 16 11.45 3.19 1.30
CA VAL A 16 11.67 1.76 1.57
C VAL A 16 12.40 1.20 0.36
N PHE A 17 13.72 1.04 0.50
CA PHE A 17 14.57 0.67 -0.63
C PHE A 17 15.73 -0.23 -0.25
N ASP A 18 16.20 -0.99 -1.23
CA ASP A 18 17.32 -1.95 -1.12
C ASP A 18 17.14 -2.99 0.01
N ASN A 19 15.93 -3.53 0.13
CA ASN A 19 15.62 -4.59 1.08
C ASN A 19 15.44 -5.94 0.38
N ASP A 20 15.83 -7.00 1.07
CA ASP A 20 15.36 -8.37 0.81
C ASP A 20 14.09 -8.60 1.62
N VAL A 21 12.94 -8.71 0.96
CA VAL A 21 11.62 -8.91 1.58
C VAL A 21 11.13 -10.30 1.21
N VAL A 22 11.68 -11.29 1.92
CA VAL A 22 11.57 -12.71 1.56
C VAL A 22 10.89 -13.55 2.65
N ASP A 23 10.03 -14.48 2.22
CA ASP A 23 9.42 -15.51 3.07
C ASP A 23 8.73 -14.94 4.34
N ASN A 24 8.01 -13.82 4.21
CA ASN A 24 7.29 -13.17 5.32
C ASN A 24 6.03 -13.96 5.80
N ASP A 25 6.12 -15.28 5.82
CA ASP A 25 5.03 -16.21 6.11
C ASP A 25 4.96 -16.61 7.59
N THR A 26 5.62 -15.87 8.49
CA THR A 26 5.43 -16.10 9.92
C THR A 26 4.05 -15.60 10.35
N ALA A 27 3.31 -16.43 11.10
CA ALA A 27 2.02 -16.03 11.63
C ALA A 27 2.16 -14.77 12.51
N ASN A 28 1.22 -13.84 12.36
CA ASN A 28 1.20 -12.62 13.14
C ASN A 28 1.05 -12.97 14.65
N PHE A 29 1.89 -12.37 15.48
CA PHE A 29 1.96 -12.62 16.92
C PHE A 29 1.42 -11.46 17.77
N ALA A 30 0.83 -10.44 17.12
CA ALA A 30 0.25 -9.32 17.82
C ALA A 30 -0.94 -9.78 18.68
N PRO A 31 -1.05 -9.28 19.94
CA PRO A 31 -2.26 -9.46 20.73
C PRO A 31 -3.50 -8.94 20.00
N GLU A 32 -4.65 -9.59 20.23
CA GLU A 32 -5.93 -9.14 19.70
C GLU A 32 -6.21 -7.68 20.12
N GLY A 33 -6.71 -6.89 19.17
CA GLY A 33 -6.96 -5.45 19.37
C GLY A 33 -5.75 -4.55 19.07
N ASN A 34 -4.53 -5.09 18.92
CA ASN A 34 -3.39 -4.30 18.46
C ASN A 34 -3.47 -4.05 16.96
N ILE A 35 -3.18 -2.83 16.54
CA ILE A 35 -3.29 -2.45 15.13
C ILE A 35 -2.37 -3.25 14.21
N VAL A 36 -1.20 -3.67 14.69
CA VAL A 36 -0.28 -4.50 13.90
C VAL A 36 -0.83 -5.91 13.64
N GLY A 37 -1.88 -6.34 14.36
CA GLY A 37 -2.58 -7.60 14.11
C GLY A 37 -3.36 -7.64 12.80
N ILE A 38 -3.56 -6.48 12.14
CA ILE A 38 -4.21 -6.43 10.82
C ILE A 38 -3.29 -6.87 9.67
N VAL A 39 -1.98 -6.95 9.92
CA VAL A 39 -1.00 -7.33 8.88
C VAL A 39 -1.14 -8.82 8.60
N PRO A 40 -1.56 -9.22 7.38
CA PRO A 40 -1.71 -10.63 7.05
C PRO A 40 -0.37 -11.36 7.08
N LYS A 41 -0.43 -12.67 7.38
CA LYS A 41 0.69 -13.57 7.10
C LYS A 41 1.06 -13.51 5.62
N GLY A 42 2.35 -13.52 5.28
CA GLY A 42 2.81 -13.50 3.89
C GLY A 42 2.71 -12.13 3.22
N MET A 43 2.60 -11.05 4.00
CA MET A 43 2.67 -9.68 3.50
C MET A 43 4.13 -9.25 3.31
N GLY A 44 4.46 -8.72 2.13
CA GLY A 44 5.76 -8.07 1.89
C GLY A 44 5.84 -6.69 2.54
N ILE A 45 5.45 -5.65 1.79
CA ILE A 45 5.47 -4.25 2.22
C ILE A 45 4.03 -3.72 2.27
N MET A 46 3.64 -3.11 3.40
CA MET A 46 2.34 -2.45 3.52
C MET A 46 2.47 -0.94 3.74
N VAL A 47 1.94 -0.17 2.80
CA VAL A 47 1.80 1.29 2.88
C VAL A 47 0.37 1.64 3.25
N MET A 48 0.14 1.95 4.52
CA MET A 48 -1.19 2.29 5.03
C MET A 48 -1.26 3.74 5.51
N ALA A 49 -2.23 4.51 5.00
CA ALA A 49 -2.55 5.87 5.47
C ALA A 49 -1.32 6.81 5.63
N ASN A 50 -0.29 6.66 4.78
CA ASN A 50 0.93 7.49 4.83
C ASN A 50 1.02 8.44 3.63
N ARG A 51 1.90 9.44 3.74
CA ARG A 51 2.15 10.44 2.70
C ARG A 51 3.56 10.36 2.11
N ASN A 52 3.71 10.64 0.81
CA ASN A 52 5.00 10.70 0.10
C ASN A 52 5.89 9.49 0.41
N VAL A 53 5.41 8.30 0.04
CA VAL A 53 6.08 7.02 0.29
C VAL A 53 6.63 6.47 -1.01
N HIS A 54 7.92 6.17 -1.03
CA HIS A 54 8.61 5.60 -2.18
C HIS A 54 9.06 4.18 -1.81
N VAL A 55 8.64 3.20 -2.61
CA VAL A 55 9.00 1.78 -2.45
C VAL A 55 9.76 1.36 -3.69
N PHE A 56 11.07 1.19 -3.60
CA PHE A 56 11.89 0.97 -4.79
C PHE A 56 13.16 0.17 -4.57
N GLY A 57 13.65 -0.52 -5.61
CA GLY A 57 14.90 -1.29 -5.54
C GLY A 57 14.87 -2.44 -4.52
N ASN A 58 13.68 -2.92 -4.13
CA ASN A 58 13.55 -4.04 -3.21
C ASN A 58 13.46 -5.36 -3.98
N ARG A 59 13.90 -6.45 -3.36
CA ARG A 59 13.83 -7.82 -3.89
C ARG A 59 12.77 -8.58 -3.08
N LEU A 60 11.60 -8.81 -3.66
CA LEU A 60 10.44 -9.39 -2.98
C LEU A 60 10.15 -10.79 -3.53
N SER A 61 10.12 -11.81 -2.66
CA SER A 61 9.87 -13.19 -3.09
C SER A 61 9.36 -14.03 -1.92
N GLY A 62 8.59 -15.09 -2.19
CA GLY A 62 8.09 -16.01 -1.16
C GLY A 62 7.07 -15.42 -0.19
N ASN A 63 6.44 -14.28 -0.51
CA ASN A 63 5.42 -13.66 0.35
C ASN A 63 4.04 -14.22 -0.01
N GLY A 64 3.45 -15.01 0.90
CA GLY A 64 2.23 -15.78 0.62
C GLY A 64 0.97 -14.96 0.28
N THR A 65 0.84 -13.72 0.75
CA THR A 65 -0.34 -12.87 0.49
C THR A 65 -0.13 -11.93 -0.69
N THR A 66 0.81 -10.97 -0.61
CA THR A 66 1.15 -10.05 -1.71
C THR A 66 2.47 -9.37 -1.40
N HIS A 67 3.18 -8.91 -2.42
CA HIS A 67 4.47 -8.24 -2.23
C HIS A 67 4.29 -6.79 -1.76
N VAL A 68 3.32 -6.05 -2.30
CA VAL A 68 3.05 -4.67 -1.90
C VAL A 68 1.55 -4.42 -1.73
N LEU A 69 1.13 -4.01 -0.55
CA LEU A 69 -0.23 -3.53 -0.30
C LEU A 69 -0.25 -2.03 -0.01
N ILE A 70 -1.04 -1.29 -0.79
CA ILE A 70 -1.36 0.11 -0.57
C ILE A 70 -2.78 0.17 -0.03
N ALA A 71 -2.98 0.71 1.16
CA ALA A 71 -4.26 0.66 1.85
C ALA A 71 -4.59 1.96 2.61
N ALA A 72 -5.89 2.23 2.73
CA ALA A 72 -6.44 3.13 3.70
C ALA A 72 -6.48 2.48 5.10
N TYR A 73 -6.61 3.31 6.12
CA TYR A 73 -6.85 2.85 7.49
C TYR A 73 -8.24 2.20 7.57
N PRO A 74 -8.37 0.94 8.07
CA PRO A 74 -9.59 0.17 7.92
C PRO A 74 -10.65 0.42 9.02
N ASN A 75 -10.25 1.00 10.16
CA ASN A 75 -11.13 1.12 11.32
C ASN A 75 -11.73 2.52 11.43
N ASP A 76 -12.87 2.62 12.12
CA ASP A 76 -13.45 3.90 12.53
C ASP A 76 -12.47 4.70 13.42
N TYR A 77 -12.53 6.02 13.29
CA TYR A 77 -11.70 6.95 14.04
C TYR A 77 -12.44 8.26 14.30
N ASP A 78 -12.10 8.93 15.39
CA ASP A 78 -12.58 10.26 15.75
C ASP A 78 -11.38 11.22 15.80
N ASP A 79 -10.94 11.67 14.62
CA ASP A 79 -9.82 12.59 14.43
C ASP A 79 -9.97 13.36 13.11
N ASP A 80 -10.44 14.61 13.20
CA ASP A 80 -10.68 15.48 12.04
C ASP A 80 -9.41 15.83 11.24
N LYS A 81 -8.23 15.68 11.86
CA LYS A 81 -6.95 16.00 11.22
C LYS A 81 -6.33 14.79 10.52
N TYR A 82 -6.85 13.59 10.78
CA TYR A 82 -6.27 12.37 10.27
C TYR A 82 -6.60 12.14 8.78
N MET A 83 -5.58 11.77 8.02
CA MET A 83 -5.71 11.39 6.62
C MET A 83 -5.68 9.87 6.49
N PHE A 84 -6.86 9.25 6.47
CA PHE A 84 -6.99 7.80 6.46
C PHE A 84 -6.56 7.12 5.16
N VAL A 85 -6.52 7.86 4.03
CA VAL A 85 -6.10 7.31 2.72
C VAL A 85 -4.62 7.59 2.46
N PRO A 86 -3.90 6.70 1.75
CA PRO A 86 -2.52 6.95 1.35
C PRO A 86 -2.46 8.11 0.35
N ARG A 87 -1.39 8.91 0.42
CA ARG A 87 -1.21 10.13 -0.39
C ARG A 87 0.17 10.17 -1.02
N GLY A 88 0.26 10.09 -2.34
CA GLY A 88 1.55 10.19 -3.01
C GLY A 88 2.41 8.98 -2.72
N VAL A 89 2.01 7.82 -3.24
CA VAL A 89 2.81 6.59 -3.14
C VAL A 89 3.40 6.31 -4.50
N TYR A 90 4.70 6.03 -4.55
CA TYR A 90 5.38 5.65 -5.76
C TYR A 90 6.07 4.30 -5.57
N VAL A 91 5.65 3.31 -6.36
CA VAL A 91 6.21 1.95 -6.36
C VAL A 91 6.95 1.80 -7.68
N HIS A 92 8.27 1.63 -7.64
CA HIS A 92 9.07 1.55 -8.86
C HIS A 92 10.35 0.75 -8.69
N ASP A 93 10.86 0.21 -9.80
CA ASP A 93 12.17 -0.45 -9.85
C ASP A 93 12.35 -1.58 -8.81
N ASN A 94 11.29 -2.31 -8.46
CA ASN A 94 11.37 -3.47 -7.59
C ASN A 94 11.51 -4.77 -8.40
N GLU A 95 12.05 -5.81 -7.77
CA GLU A 95 12.14 -7.16 -8.33
C GLU A 95 11.14 -8.07 -7.63
N TYR A 96 10.34 -8.79 -8.41
CA TYR A 96 9.28 -9.67 -7.93
C TYR A 96 9.58 -11.13 -8.27
N GLY A 97 9.59 -11.98 -7.25
CA GLY A 97 9.68 -13.44 -7.35
C GLY A 97 8.31 -14.11 -7.19
N GLU A 98 8.29 -15.35 -6.71
CA GLU A 98 7.03 -16.04 -6.44
C GLU A 98 6.28 -15.40 -5.25
N GLY A 99 4.97 -15.29 -5.32
CA GLY A 99 4.16 -14.69 -4.26
C GLY A 99 2.66 -14.95 -4.44
N GLY A 100 1.87 -14.52 -3.46
CA GLY A 100 0.40 -14.54 -3.57
C GLY A 100 -0.25 -15.93 -3.59
N PHE A 101 0.48 -16.97 -3.17
CA PHE A 101 0.06 -18.37 -3.22
C PHE A 101 -0.69 -18.87 -1.98
N ALA A 102 -0.72 -18.08 -0.91
CA ALA A 102 -1.37 -18.40 0.36
C ALA A 102 -1.95 -17.14 1.03
N PRO A 103 -2.92 -16.48 0.38
CA PRO A 103 -3.51 -15.24 0.87
C PRO A 103 -4.17 -15.41 2.25
N ASP A 104 -3.84 -14.50 3.16
CA ASP A 104 -4.35 -14.46 4.53
C ASP A 104 -5.09 -13.13 4.81
N GLY A 105 -5.89 -13.14 5.88
CA GLY A 105 -6.64 -11.97 6.32
C GLY A 105 -7.78 -11.56 5.38
N GLU A 106 -8.37 -10.39 5.65
CA GLU A 106 -9.51 -9.87 4.90
C GLU A 106 -9.12 -9.43 3.49
N VAL A 107 -7.95 -8.81 3.34
CA VAL A 107 -7.40 -8.42 2.03
C VAL A 107 -7.18 -9.64 1.15
N GLY A 108 -6.56 -10.71 1.68
CA GLY A 108 -6.37 -11.94 0.95
C GLY A 108 -7.69 -12.52 0.45
N LYS A 109 -8.71 -12.60 1.31
CA LYS A 109 -10.04 -13.08 0.92
C LYS A 109 -10.69 -12.24 -0.15
N ILE A 110 -10.73 -10.91 0.01
CA ILE A 110 -11.34 -10.00 -0.97
C ILE A 110 -10.63 -10.11 -2.31
N VAL A 111 -9.29 -10.17 -2.32
CA VAL A 111 -8.55 -10.27 -3.58
C VAL A 111 -8.78 -11.63 -4.22
N THR A 112 -8.70 -12.74 -3.47
CA THR A 112 -8.95 -14.09 -3.99
C THR A 112 -10.36 -14.25 -4.55
N ASP A 113 -11.38 -13.73 -3.86
CA ASP A 113 -12.77 -13.86 -4.29
C ASP A 113 -13.05 -13.13 -5.62
N VAL A 114 -12.25 -12.13 -5.97
CA VAL A 114 -12.54 -11.21 -7.08
C VAL A 114 -11.51 -11.33 -8.22
N ILE A 115 -10.23 -11.49 -7.88
CA ILE A 115 -9.09 -11.60 -8.81
C ILE A 115 -8.61 -13.05 -8.96
N GLY A 116 -8.80 -13.88 -7.92
CA GLY A 116 -8.29 -15.25 -7.87
C GLY A 116 -6.88 -15.36 -7.30
N GLU A 117 -6.33 -16.58 -7.37
CA GLU A 117 -4.95 -16.89 -6.99
C GLU A 117 -4.11 -17.22 -8.25
N PRO A 118 -2.82 -16.82 -8.27
CA PRO A 118 -2.11 -16.10 -7.23
C PRO A 118 -2.58 -14.64 -7.09
N VAL A 119 -2.54 -14.12 -5.87
CA VAL A 119 -2.79 -12.69 -5.61
C VAL A 119 -1.72 -11.85 -6.30
N PRO A 120 -2.07 -10.71 -6.93
CA PRO A 120 -1.10 -9.87 -7.63
C PRO A 120 0.05 -9.36 -6.75
N ASP A 121 1.17 -9.03 -7.41
CA ASP A 121 2.38 -8.51 -6.78
C ASP A 121 2.11 -7.20 -6.03
N ILE A 122 1.29 -6.33 -6.63
CA ILE A 122 0.88 -5.06 -6.05
C ILE A 122 -0.64 -5.01 -5.95
N VAL A 123 -1.14 -4.76 -4.75
CA VAL A 123 -2.56 -4.53 -4.48
C VAL A 123 -2.75 -3.11 -3.95
N TRP A 124 -3.68 -2.36 -4.54
CA TRP A 124 -4.23 -1.13 -3.96
C TRP A 124 -5.68 -1.36 -3.60
N ASP A 125 -6.08 -1.03 -2.37
CA ASP A 125 -7.49 -1.13 -1.95
C ASP A 125 -8.44 -0.21 -2.76
N GLY A 126 -7.90 0.80 -3.44
CA GLY A 126 -8.66 1.75 -4.25
C GLY A 126 -9.53 2.69 -3.43
N VAL A 127 -9.29 2.83 -2.13
CA VAL A 127 -10.05 3.75 -1.28
C VAL A 127 -9.53 5.17 -1.48
N THR A 128 -10.47 6.09 -1.78
CA THR A 128 -10.21 7.53 -1.89
C THR A 128 -11.18 8.30 -1.00
N ARG A 129 -10.94 9.59 -0.80
CA ARG A 129 -11.94 10.45 -0.17
C ARG A 129 -13.16 10.60 -1.09
N ILE A 130 -14.36 10.72 -0.52
CA ILE A 130 -15.60 10.89 -1.30
C ILE A 130 -15.51 12.06 -2.29
N PRO A 131 -15.02 13.27 -1.92
CA PRO A 131 -14.89 14.35 -2.90
C PRO A 131 -13.97 14.00 -4.07
N GLU A 132 -12.89 13.24 -3.82
CA GLU A 132 -11.91 12.86 -4.83
C GLU A 132 -12.44 11.77 -5.76
N TYR A 133 -13.26 10.87 -5.23
CA TYR A 133 -13.96 9.85 -6.01
C TYR A 133 -14.83 10.47 -7.12
N PHE A 134 -15.51 11.59 -6.81
CA PHE A 134 -16.36 12.31 -7.76
C PHE A 134 -15.63 13.42 -8.54
N SER A 135 -14.32 13.60 -8.33
CA SER A 135 -13.55 14.66 -8.98
C SER A 135 -12.19 14.15 -9.45
N TRP A 136 -11.10 14.67 -8.90
CA TRP A 136 -9.74 14.28 -9.22
C TRP A 136 -8.88 14.26 -7.95
N VAL A 137 -7.87 13.38 -7.96
CA VAL A 137 -6.77 13.41 -7.00
C VAL A 137 -5.66 14.29 -7.58
N SER A 138 -5.15 15.26 -6.81
CA SER A 138 -4.00 16.08 -7.20
C SER A 138 -2.79 15.21 -7.51
N ALA A 139 -1.97 15.58 -8.50
CA ALA A 139 -0.87 14.76 -8.99
C ALA A 139 0.10 14.31 -7.88
N GLU A 140 0.44 15.19 -6.93
CA GLU A 140 1.29 14.90 -5.77
C GLU A 140 0.73 13.84 -4.80
N ASN A 141 -0.56 13.54 -4.90
CA ASN A 141 -1.29 12.68 -3.96
C ASN A 141 -1.71 11.34 -4.58
N ARG A 142 -1.45 11.13 -5.87
CA ARG A 142 -1.83 9.90 -6.58
C ARG A 142 -0.93 8.73 -6.19
N ILE A 143 -1.38 7.53 -6.55
CA ILE A 143 -0.57 6.33 -6.54
C ILE A 143 0.02 6.15 -7.93
N TYR A 144 1.35 6.10 -7.99
CA TYR A 144 2.10 5.82 -9.22
C TYR A 144 2.81 4.48 -9.12
N ILE A 145 2.84 3.77 -10.23
CA ILE A 145 3.50 2.48 -10.35
C ILE A 145 4.31 2.48 -11.64
N SER A 146 5.61 2.21 -11.53
CA SER A 146 6.56 2.12 -12.64
C SER A 146 7.46 0.91 -12.44
N GLU A 147 6.94 -0.26 -12.75
CA GLU A 147 7.57 -1.56 -12.50
C GLU A 147 7.91 -2.30 -13.80
N PRO A 148 8.77 -3.33 -13.75
CA PRO A 148 9.10 -4.15 -14.90
C PRO A 148 7.89 -4.75 -15.62
N ASP A 149 8.06 -5.04 -16.91
CA ASP A 149 7.05 -5.75 -17.70
C ASP A 149 6.71 -7.10 -17.06
N GLY A 150 5.42 -7.38 -16.89
CA GLY A 150 4.93 -8.62 -16.29
C GLY A 150 4.58 -8.51 -14.80
N THR A 151 4.91 -7.40 -14.13
CA THR A 151 4.42 -7.14 -12.76
C THR A 151 2.89 -7.09 -12.75
N SER A 152 2.30 -7.91 -11.89
CA SER A 152 0.85 -8.02 -11.74
C SER A 152 0.33 -6.99 -10.74
N PHE A 153 -0.85 -6.45 -11.03
CA PHE A 153 -1.46 -5.41 -10.23
C PHE A 153 -2.96 -5.62 -10.07
N ALA A 154 -3.51 -5.25 -8.92
CA ALA A 154 -4.94 -5.05 -8.74
C ALA A 154 -5.25 -3.79 -7.92
N ASN A 155 -6.09 -2.93 -8.50
CA ASN A 155 -6.84 -1.92 -7.78
C ASN A 155 -8.21 -2.49 -7.44
N LEU A 156 -8.46 -2.71 -6.16
CA LEU A 156 -9.72 -3.24 -5.67
C LEU A 156 -10.84 -2.22 -5.84
N LYS A 157 -10.61 -0.90 -5.87
CA LYS A 157 -11.67 0.11 -5.97
C LYS A 157 -12.74 -0.01 -4.87
N MET A 158 -12.37 -0.35 -3.65
CA MET A 158 -13.31 -0.60 -2.54
C MET A 158 -14.24 0.60 -2.25
N ILE A 159 -13.81 1.83 -2.49
CA ILE A 159 -14.71 3.00 -2.39
C ILE A 159 -15.90 2.91 -3.36
N SER A 160 -15.69 2.34 -4.54
CA SER A 160 -16.75 2.12 -5.53
C SER A 160 -17.69 1.01 -5.06
N GLN A 161 -17.15 -0.06 -4.47
CA GLN A 161 -17.96 -1.13 -3.85
C GLN A 161 -18.86 -0.58 -2.74
N MET A 162 -18.34 0.32 -1.91
CA MET A 162 -19.10 0.97 -0.84
C MET A 162 -20.22 1.86 -1.38
N LEU A 163 -19.95 2.66 -2.42
CA LEU A 163 -20.91 3.63 -2.96
C LEU A 163 -21.89 3.02 -3.98
N LEU A 164 -21.48 1.99 -4.70
CA LEU A 164 -22.20 1.34 -5.80
C LEU A 164 -22.09 -0.20 -5.71
N PRO A 165 -22.64 -0.83 -4.65
CA PRO A 165 -22.42 -2.25 -4.38
C PRO A 165 -22.99 -3.19 -5.46
N TRP A 166 -23.85 -2.68 -6.34
CA TRP A 166 -24.46 -3.42 -7.46
C TRP A 166 -23.69 -3.33 -8.79
N GLY A 167 -22.55 -2.62 -8.85
CA GLY A 167 -21.85 -2.34 -10.11
C GLY A 167 -20.38 -2.01 -9.93
N TRP A 168 -19.66 -2.86 -9.21
CA TRP A 168 -18.25 -2.70 -8.89
C TRP A 168 -17.40 -3.83 -9.47
N TRP A 169 -16.24 -3.46 -10.01
CA TRP A 169 -15.26 -4.39 -10.58
C TRP A 169 -13.86 -3.85 -10.27
N PRO A 170 -12.92 -4.69 -9.81
CA PRO A 170 -11.55 -4.27 -9.64
C PRO A 170 -10.91 -3.98 -11.01
N SER A 171 -9.74 -3.35 -11.00
CA SER A 171 -8.97 -3.06 -12.20
C SER A 171 -7.59 -3.67 -12.07
N THR A 172 -7.16 -4.42 -13.08
CA THR A 172 -5.78 -4.92 -13.19
C THR A 172 -4.91 -4.06 -14.10
N ASP A 173 -5.45 -2.95 -14.61
CA ASP A 173 -4.74 -2.01 -15.47
C ASP A 173 -3.70 -1.20 -14.66
N ILE A 174 -2.47 -1.72 -14.62
CA ILE A 174 -1.32 -1.05 -13.99
C ILE A 174 -0.92 0.23 -14.74
N ALA A 175 -1.18 0.30 -16.05
CA ALA A 175 -0.81 1.46 -16.87
C ALA A 175 -1.63 2.71 -16.51
N ALA A 176 -2.82 2.53 -15.93
CA ALA A 176 -3.60 3.63 -15.36
C ALA A 176 -2.88 4.38 -14.22
N HIS A 177 -1.81 3.79 -13.68
CA HIS A 177 -0.97 4.33 -12.61
C HIS A 177 0.40 4.79 -13.09
N ALA A 178 0.64 4.91 -14.39
CA ALA A 178 1.90 5.40 -14.92
C ALA A 178 2.18 6.86 -14.51
N GLY A 179 3.45 7.16 -14.25
CA GLY A 179 3.94 8.49 -13.85
C GLY A 179 5.03 8.38 -12.81
N SER A 180 5.33 9.50 -12.14
CA SER A 180 6.37 9.54 -11.11
C SER A 180 6.10 10.62 -10.07
N LEU A 181 6.78 10.49 -8.94
CA LEU A 181 6.86 11.51 -7.89
C LEU A 181 8.32 11.87 -7.61
N PRO A 182 8.60 13.11 -7.17
CA PRO A 182 9.92 13.44 -6.67
C PRO A 182 10.22 12.63 -5.40
N GLU A 183 11.35 11.93 -5.41
CA GLU A 183 11.81 11.16 -4.25
C GLU A 183 12.09 12.08 -3.04
N PRO A 184 11.69 11.68 -1.81
CA PRO A 184 12.06 12.37 -0.59
C PRO A 184 13.58 12.53 -0.48
N ALA A 185 14.02 13.74 -0.11
CA ALA A 185 15.44 13.96 0.12
C ALA A 185 15.96 13.08 1.28
N PRO A 186 17.23 12.64 1.23
CA PRO A 186 17.85 11.99 2.37
C PRO A 186 17.76 12.85 3.63
N VAL A 187 17.45 12.21 4.76
CA VAL A 187 17.48 12.86 6.06
C VAL A 187 18.88 13.37 6.31
N LYS A 188 19.01 14.67 6.58
CA LYS A 188 20.27 15.28 7.02
C LYS A 188 20.28 15.30 8.54
N LEU A 189 21.18 14.52 9.13
CA LEU A 189 21.37 14.54 10.57
C LEU A 189 22.26 15.74 10.95
N PRO A 190 22.15 16.26 12.18
CA PRO A 190 22.98 17.39 12.62
C PRO A 190 24.49 17.18 12.41
N GLN A 191 24.96 15.93 12.51
CA GLN A 191 26.36 15.57 12.28
C GLN A 191 26.80 15.59 10.80
N ASP A 192 25.86 15.58 9.85
CA ASP A 192 26.16 15.56 8.41
C ASP A 192 26.52 16.96 7.87
N GLY A 193 26.37 18.00 8.70
CA GLY A 193 26.67 19.39 8.37
C GLY A 193 28.16 19.76 8.44
N GLY A 194 29.00 18.95 9.08
CA GLY A 194 30.43 19.24 9.26
C GLY A 194 30.71 20.44 10.18
N ALA A 195 31.86 20.39 10.85
CA ALA A 195 32.48 21.52 11.54
C ALA A 195 33.02 22.58 10.56
#